data_AF-A0A0R1URT9-F1
#
_entry.id   AF-A0A0R1URT9-F1
#
_cell.length_a   1.000
_cell.length_b   1.000
_cell.length_c   1.000
_cell.angle_alpha   90.00
_cell.angle_beta   90.00
_cell.angle_gamma   90.00
#
_symmetry.space_group_name_H-M   'P 1'
#
loop_
_entity.id
_entity.type
_entity.pdbx_description
1 polymer ?
#
loop_
_entity_poly.entity_id
_entity_poly.type
_entity_poly.pdbx_seq_one_letter_code
_entity_poly.pdbx_strand_id
1 'polypeptide(L)'
;MPTNGEVYQQLKTTEVGLSLSDAKGQQRMLYLPDCASIVAFKKLTKSNEEIQSLVAKSGNGIKVTPNSIEEYTDINLNVDASVFTDSNQESLPFKSEYMFVGLNCAARKKAPNSDGDWGQFHDMEQKTPTYNFAFMTNSERFRGSYITDILKNTIDSISANIETDYFVKEETKNPGLFLDDSQANITRLALKAYPKYVKRYEKELVKSPDDNSISVDNGKVINSYVRDLSVEGADKFVPSAEAYEAVVKNNQDKYRKSAALFVKECQIIQPKHLIVLGKTAQTIVRNMRADGLFDTAPEVAQLADNLIESQHYSKQGKGSSTVDFMAYLQTLLKKTDDDVVNS
;
A
#
# COMPACT_ATOMS: atom_id res chain seq x y z
N MET A 1 18.39 -18.25 7.79
CA MET A 1 17.26 -17.30 7.83
C MET A 1 17.63 -16.21 8.80
N PRO A 2 17.50 -14.93 8.43
CA PRO A 2 17.75 -13.83 9.34
C PRO A 2 16.74 -13.88 10.50
N THR A 3 17.15 -13.36 11.65
CA THR A 3 16.30 -13.16 12.81
C THR A 3 15.46 -11.90 12.67
N ASN A 4 14.42 -11.80 13.48
CA ASN A 4 13.59 -10.61 13.60
C ASN A 4 14.40 -9.34 13.91
N GLY A 5 15.36 -9.43 14.84
CA GLY A 5 16.25 -8.32 15.19
C GLY A 5 17.19 -7.92 14.05
N GLU A 6 17.75 -8.88 13.32
CA GLU A 6 18.65 -8.60 12.19
C GLU A 6 17.91 -7.90 11.02
N VAL A 7 16.72 -8.38 10.66
CA VAL A 7 15.88 -7.73 9.64
C VAL A 7 15.52 -6.31 10.08
N TYR A 8 15.12 -6.15 11.34
CA TYR A 8 14.76 -4.85 11.89
C TYR A 8 15.91 -3.83 11.76
N GLN A 9 17.12 -4.20 12.17
CA GLN A 9 18.28 -3.29 12.10
C GLN A 9 18.66 -2.94 10.66
N GLN A 10 18.60 -3.89 9.73
CA GLN A 10 18.86 -3.63 8.31
C GLN A 10 17.85 -2.66 7.69
N LEU A 11 16.57 -2.82 8.00
CA LEU A 11 15.53 -1.90 7.56
C LEU A 11 15.75 -0.50 8.15
N LYS A 12 15.98 -0.41 9.46
CA LYS A 12 16.15 0.85 10.19
C LYS A 12 17.33 1.69 9.72
N THR A 13 18.42 1.03 9.31
CA THR A 13 19.65 1.69 8.86
C THR A 13 19.69 1.95 7.36
N THR A 14 18.70 1.46 6.60
CA THR A 14 18.62 1.70 5.16
C THR A 14 18.01 3.06 4.86
N GLU A 15 18.85 4.00 4.43
CA GLU A 15 18.43 5.26 3.85
C GLU A 15 17.71 5.04 2.51
N VAL A 16 16.63 5.80 2.28
CA VAL A 16 15.83 5.65 1.05
C VAL A 16 16.09 6.73 -0.01
N GLY A 17 16.89 7.75 0.31
CA GLY A 17 17.20 8.85 -0.62
C GLY A 17 15.97 9.70 -1.01
N LEU A 18 14.95 9.72 -0.14
CA LEU A 18 13.75 10.54 -0.21
C LEU A 18 13.65 11.34 1.08
N SER A 19 13.08 12.54 1.01
CA SER A 19 12.87 13.40 2.17
C SER A 19 11.44 13.89 2.26
N LEU A 20 11.03 14.26 3.47
CA LEU A 20 9.82 15.03 3.73
C LEU A 20 10.19 16.37 4.34
N SER A 21 9.51 17.42 3.87
CA SER A 21 9.53 18.72 4.54
C SER A 21 8.52 18.71 5.68
N ASP A 22 8.94 19.15 6.86
CA ASP A 22 7.99 19.48 7.92
C ASP A 22 7.31 20.84 7.68
N ALA A 23 6.40 21.21 8.58
CA ALA A 23 5.70 22.51 8.59
C ALA A 23 6.64 23.73 8.55
N LYS A 24 7.90 23.57 8.96
CA LYS A 24 8.92 24.63 9.00
C LYS A 24 9.86 24.58 7.79
N GLY A 25 9.59 23.71 6.82
CA GLY A 25 10.42 23.49 5.65
C GLY A 25 11.71 22.70 5.92
N GLN A 26 11.88 22.14 7.12
CA GLN A 26 13.03 21.31 7.44
C GLN A 26 12.90 19.95 6.76
N GLN A 27 13.95 19.52 6.07
CA GLN A 27 14.00 18.24 5.39
C GLN A 27 14.36 17.14 6.39
N ARG A 28 13.45 16.17 6.58
CA ARG A 28 13.74 14.90 7.25
C ARG A 28 14.03 13.83 6.21
N MET A 29 15.21 13.21 6.30
CA MET A 29 15.53 12.03 5.50
C MET A 29 14.64 10.85 5.92
N LEU A 30 14.15 10.10 4.94
CA LEU A 30 13.36 8.90 5.16
C LEU A 30 14.23 7.64 5.19
N TYR A 31 13.74 6.65 5.95
CA TYR A 31 14.28 5.29 6.05
C TYR A 31 13.20 4.27 5.66
N LEU A 32 13.57 3.01 5.41
CA LEU A 32 12.58 1.98 5.01
C LEU A 32 11.39 1.84 5.98
N PRO A 33 11.54 1.94 7.32
CA PRO A 33 10.41 1.91 8.24
C PRO A 33 9.41 3.06 8.05
N ASP A 34 9.79 4.14 7.36
CA ASP A 34 8.88 5.22 7.01
C ASP A 34 7.91 4.82 5.88
N CYS A 35 8.30 3.84 5.03
CA CYS A 35 7.56 3.43 3.83
C CYS A 35 6.99 2.01 3.89
N ALA A 36 7.27 1.28 4.97
CA ALA A 36 6.94 -0.14 5.09
C ALA A 36 6.62 -0.49 6.54
N SER A 37 5.95 -1.62 6.74
CA SER A 37 5.63 -2.12 8.07
C SER A 37 5.81 -3.63 8.18
N ILE A 38 5.68 -4.11 9.40
CA ILE A 38 5.50 -5.52 9.69
C ILE A 38 4.00 -5.77 9.82
N VAL A 39 3.57 -6.95 9.39
CA VAL A 39 2.24 -7.47 9.69
C VAL A 39 2.20 -7.87 11.17
N ALA A 40 2.18 -6.85 12.03
CA ALA A 40 1.89 -6.88 13.45
C ALA A 40 0.62 -6.08 13.71
N PHE A 41 -0.46 -6.73 14.17
CA PHE A 41 -1.79 -6.13 14.30
C PHE A 41 -1.91 -5.18 15.51
N LYS A 42 -0.83 -4.42 15.77
CA LYS A 42 -0.74 -3.39 16.80
C LYS A 42 -1.64 -2.21 16.47
N LYS A 43 -2.21 -1.61 17.51
CA LYS A 43 -2.98 -0.35 17.42
C LYS A 43 -4.19 -0.44 16.47
N LEU A 44 -4.87 -1.58 16.43
CA LEU A 44 -6.19 -1.66 15.82
C LEU A 44 -7.10 -0.62 16.49
N THR A 45 -7.74 0.22 15.67
CA THR A 45 -8.61 1.31 16.16
C THR A 45 -9.94 0.79 16.71
N LYS A 46 -10.17 -0.53 16.67
CA LYS A 46 -11.39 -1.21 17.13
C LYS A 46 -11.01 -2.42 17.96
N SER A 47 -11.76 -2.70 19.02
CA SER A 47 -11.63 -3.92 19.81
C SER A 47 -12.03 -5.15 19.01
N ASN A 48 -11.62 -6.34 19.45
CA ASN A 48 -12.03 -7.60 18.81
C ASN A 48 -13.57 -7.74 18.75
N GLU A 49 -14.28 -7.32 19.80
CA GLU A 49 -15.74 -7.35 19.89
C GLU A 49 -16.41 -6.37 18.90
N GLU A 50 -15.84 -5.18 18.75
CA GLU A 50 -16.31 -4.19 17.77
C GLU A 50 -16.14 -4.71 16.35
N ILE A 51 -15.05 -5.42 16.08
CA ILE A 51 -14.82 -5.98 14.77
C ILE A 51 -15.75 -7.17 14.49
N GLN A 52 -15.90 -8.09 15.43
CA GLN A 52 -16.87 -9.20 15.33
C GLN A 52 -18.28 -8.66 15.04
N SER A 53 -18.66 -7.56 15.69
CA SER A 53 -19.94 -6.89 15.45
C SER A 53 -20.09 -6.30 14.04
N LEU A 54 -19.00 -5.81 13.43
CA LEU A 54 -19.01 -5.31 12.05
C LEU A 54 -19.10 -6.43 11.01
N VAL A 55 -18.45 -7.57 11.28
CA VAL A 55 -18.54 -8.76 10.43
C VAL A 55 -19.97 -9.32 10.44
N ALA A 56 -20.57 -9.46 11.62
CA ALA A 56 -21.94 -9.96 11.76
C ALA A 56 -22.98 -9.08 11.03
N LYS A 57 -22.75 -7.76 10.94
CA LYS A 57 -23.63 -6.80 10.26
C LYS A 57 -23.47 -6.77 8.73
N SER A 58 -22.37 -7.28 8.18
CA SER A 58 -22.04 -7.20 6.74
C SER A 58 -22.31 -8.50 5.97
N GLY A 59 -22.76 -9.56 6.65
CA GLY A 59 -23.27 -10.77 6.02
C GLY A 59 -24.67 -10.53 5.46
N ASN A 60 -24.83 -10.60 4.13
CA ASN A 60 -26.13 -10.57 3.46
C ASN A 60 -26.97 -11.81 3.87
N GLY A 61 -27.67 -11.74 5.01
CA GLY A 61 -28.62 -12.77 5.45
C GLY A 61 -27.99 -14.02 6.10
N ILE A 62 -26.66 -14.16 6.10
CA ILE A 62 -25.96 -15.20 6.88
C ILE A 62 -25.66 -14.62 8.26
N LYS A 63 -26.36 -15.12 9.28
CA LYS A 63 -26.20 -14.70 10.67
C LYS A 63 -24.92 -15.32 11.25
N VAL A 64 -23.77 -14.76 10.91
CA VAL A 64 -22.48 -15.18 11.49
C VAL A 64 -22.40 -14.58 12.90
N THR A 65 -22.48 -15.42 13.93
CA THR A 65 -22.26 -15.02 15.32
C THR A 65 -20.76 -14.85 15.58
N PRO A 66 -20.34 -14.06 16.59
CA PRO A 66 -18.92 -13.81 16.88
C PRO A 66 -18.04 -15.07 16.96
N ASN A 67 -18.55 -16.15 17.55
CA ASN A 67 -17.81 -17.41 17.72
C ASN A 67 -17.80 -18.27 16.45
N SER A 68 -18.81 -18.13 15.58
CA SER A 68 -18.92 -18.93 14.36
C SER A 68 -18.00 -18.45 13.22
N ILE A 69 -17.42 -17.25 13.31
CA ILE A 69 -16.44 -16.78 12.31
C ILE A 69 -15.19 -17.66 12.34
N GLU A 70 -14.68 -17.93 13.54
CA GLU A 70 -13.48 -18.75 13.76
C GLU A 70 -13.73 -20.18 13.25
N GLU A 71 -14.87 -20.77 13.61
CA GLU A 71 -15.29 -22.11 13.15
C GLU A 71 -15.55 -22.19 11.64
N TYR A 72 -16.06 -21.11 11.02
CA TYR A 72 -16.41 -21.10 9.60
C TYR A 72 -15.21 -20.81 8.68
N THR A 73 -14.18 -20.14 9.20
CA THR A 73 -13.07 -19.63 8.39
C THR A 73 -11.71 -20.18 8.76
N ASP A 74 -11.59 -20.85 9.93
CA ASP A 74 -10.33 -21.25 10.55
C ASP A 74 -9.38 -20.06 10.82
N ILE A 75 -9.95 -18.85 10.99
CA ILE A 75 -9.21 -17.62 11.26
C ILE A 75 -9.31 -17.32 12.75
N ASN A 76 -8.18 -17.41 13.45
CA ASN A 76 -8.08 -17.05 14.87
C ASN A 76 -8.16 -15.53 15.06
N LEU A 77 -9.28 -14.99 15.51
CA LEU A 77 -9.49 -13.54 15.69
C LEU A 77 -8.64 -12.94 16.83
N ASN A 78 -7.91 -13.74 17.61
CA ASN A 78 -6.96 -13.25 18.59
C ASN A 78 -5.67 -12.77 17.92
N VAL A 79 -5.61 -11.45 17.81
CA VAL A 79 -4.49 -10.65 17.36
C VAL A 79 -3.36 -10.67 18.39
N ASP A 80 -2.19 -11.17 17.99
CA ASP A 80 -0.96 -11.04 18.76
C ASP A 80 -0.27 -9.70 18.45
N ALA A 81 -0.31 -8.79 19.42
CA ALA A 81 0.31 -7.48 19.34
C ALA A 81 1.77 -7.47 19.86
N SER A 82 2.34 -8.60 20.29
CA SER A 82 3.70 -8.66 20.85
C SER A 82 4.80 -8.79 19.80
N VAL A 83 4.43 -9.08 18.55
CA VAL A 83 5.34 -9.31 17.43
C VAL A 83 6.30 -8.11 17.26
N PHE A 84 7.61 -8.35 17.52
CA PHE A 84 8.73 -7.39 17.52
C PHE A 84 8.76 -6.28 18.60
N THR A 85 7.88 -6.29 19.62
CA THR A 85 8.03 -5.41 20.81
C THR A 85 8.45 -6.17 22.05
N ASP A 86 8.29 -7.48 22.05
CA ASP A 86 8.91 -8.33 23.04
C ASP A 86 10.36 -8.61 22.63
N SER A 87 11.33 -8.23 23.47
CA SER A 87 12.75 -8.50 23.23
C SER A 87 13.03 -9.99 23.09
N ASN A 88 12.17 -10.86 23.65
CA ASN A 88 12.27 -12.30 23.47
C ASN A 88 12.01 -12.74 22.03
N GLN A 89 11.34 -11.93 21.21
CA GLN A 89 11.06 -12.23 19.80
C GLN A 89 12.17 -11.81 18.84
N GLU A 90 13.13 -10.97 19.25
CA GLU A 90 14.22 -10.51 18.36
C GLU A 90 15.08 -11.67 17.86
N SER A 91 15.25 -12.71 18.70
CA SER A 91 16.05 -13.90 18.38
C SER A 91 15.32 -14.93 17.53
N LEU A 92 13.99 -14.78 17.33
CA LEU A 92 13.21 -15.73 16.55
C LEU A 92 13.49 -15.55 15.04
N PRO A 93 13.42 -16.64 14.25
CA PRO A 93 13.54 -16.57 12.79
C PRO A 93 12.49 -15.64 12.17
N PHE A 94 12.92 -14.79 11.24
CA PHE A 94 12.02 -13.93 10.49
C PHE A 94 11.16 -14.74 9.52
N LYS A 95 9.86 -14.42 9.45
CA LYS A 95 8.90 -15.09 8.56
C LYS A 95 8.93 -14.47 7.17
N SER A 96 9.85 -14.93 6.35
CA SER A 96 10.04 -14.49 4.96
C SER A 96 9.24 -15.27 3.92
N GLU A 97 8.28 -16.12 4.30
CA GLU A 97 7.53 -16.88 3.29
C GLU A 97 6.75 -15.95 2.33
N TYR A 98 6.15 -14.89 2.89
CA TYR A 98 5.32 -13.94 2.16
C TYR A 98 5.75 -12.50 2.41
N MET A 99 5.63 -11.68 1.37
CA MET A 99 5.71 -10.23 1.46
C MET A 99 4.51 -9.60 0.76
N PHE A 100 3.81 -8.73 1.48
CA PHE A 100 2.64 -8.01 0.98
C PHE A 100 3.07 -6.69 0.33
N VAL A 101 2.45 -6.37 -0.81
CA VAL A 101 2.78 -5.17 -1.59
C VAL A 101 1.53 -4.35 -1.86
N GLY A 102 1.41 -3.19 -1.21
CA GLY A 102 0.41 -2.16 -1.49
C GLY A 102 0.80 -1.26 -2.66
N LEU A 103 -0.10 -0.32 -3.00
CA LEU A 103 0.12 0.59 -4.13
C LEU A 103 1.10 1.72 -3.76
N ASN A 104 0.78 2.49 -2.72
CA ASN A 104 1.49 3.69 -2.36
C ASN A 104 1.29 4.03 -0.89
N CYS A 105 2.37 4.45 -0.23
CA CYS A 105 2.30 4.97 1.14
C CYS A 105 2.01 6.47 1.09
N ALA A 106 0.96 6.91 1.77
CA ALA A 106 0.76 8.33 2.08
C ALA A 106 1.96 8.82 2.89
N ALA A 107 2.65 9.85 2.41
CA ALA A 107 3.71 10.45 3.20
C ALA A 107 3.10 11.15 4.41
N ARG A 108 3.77 10.98 5.54
CA ARG A 108 3.23 11.27 6.86
C ARG A 108 3.38 12.76 7.14
N LYS A 109 2.29 13.42 7.54
CA LYS A 109 2.36 14.78 8.12
C LYS A 109 2.99 14.79 9.51
N LYS A 110 3.09 13.63 10.17
CA LYS A 110 3.70 13.46 11.50
C LYS A 110 4.82 12.43 11.45
N ALA A 111 5.84 12.62 12.28
CA ALA A 111 6.83 11.59 12.55
C ALA A 111 6.11 10.28 12.96
N PRO A 112 6.66 9.08 12.68
CA PRO A 112 6.21 7.87 13.35
C PRO A 112 6.07 8.17 14.84
N ASN A 113 5.03 7.65 15.52
CA ASN A 113 4.92 7.85 16.97
C ASN A 113 6.28 7.61 17.63
N SER A 114 6.59 8.44 18.63
CA SER A 114 7.81 8.37 19.45
C SER A 114 8.10 6.98 20.03
N ASP A 115 7.10 6.09 19.99
CA ASP A 115 7.15 4.72 20.50
C ASP A 115 7.86 3.74 19.56
N GLY A 116 8.23 4.11 18.33
CA GLY A 116 8.98 3.22 17.43
C GLY A 116 8.23 1.94 17.03
N ASP A 117 6.93 1.86 17.29
CA ASP A 117 6.13 0.67 17.04
C ASP A 117 5.81 0.51 15.56
N TRP A 118 6.21 -0.63 15.00
CA TRP A 118 5.80 -1.20 13.72
C TRP A 118 4.28 -1.42 13.65
N GLY A 119 3.50 -0.34 13.60
CA GLY A 119 2.08 -0.40 13.33
C GLY A 119 1.85 -0.82 11.89
N GLN A 120 1.06 -1.87 11.67
CA GLN A 120 0.63 -2.35 10.34
C GLN A 120 0.10 -1.26 9.39
N PHE A 121 -0.28 -0.12 9.96
CA PHE A 121 -1.14 0.87 9.35
C PHE A 121 -0.50 2.24 9.48
N HIS A 122 0.03 2.75 8.37
CA HIS A 122 0.69 4.06 8.33
C HIS A 122 -0.30 5.23 8.33
N ASP A 123 -1.59 4.94 8.32
CA ASP A 123 -2.66 5.92 8.48
C ASP A 123 -3.06 6.05 9.95
N MET A 124 -2.48 7.04 10.63
CA MET A 124 -2.72 7.33 12.04
C MET A 124 -3.81 8.39 12.25
N GLU A 125 -4.28 9.02 11.16
CA GLU A 125 -5.26 10.11 11.22
C GLU A 125 -6.60 9.72 10.58
N GLN A 126 -6.63 8.78 9.64
CA GLN A 126 -7.85 8.38 8.96
C GLN A 126 -8.28 6.95 9.30
N LYS A 127 -9.61 6.79 9.34
CA LYS A 127 -10.31 5.51 9.51
C LYS A 127 -10.23 4.67 8.22
N THR A 128 -9.05 4.50 7.61
CA THR A 128 -8.93 3.51 6.52
C THR A 128 -9.41 2.16 7.05
N PRO A 129 -10.04 1.33 6.19
CA PRO A 129 -10.54 0.04 6.62
C PRO A 129 -9.40 -0.98 6.72
N THR A 130 -8.30 -0.59 7.34
CA THR A 130 -7.06 -1.35 7.49
C THR A 130 -7.24 -2.53 8.44
N TYR A 131 -8.25 -2.50 9.32
CA TYR A 131 -8.75 -3.68 10.01
C TYR A 131 -9.15 -4.80 9.04
N ASN A 132 -9.58 -4.50 7.82
CA ASN A 132 -9.84 -5.53 6.80
C ASN A 132 -8.57 -6.27 6.40
N PHE A 133 -7.46 -5.53 6.21
CA PHE A 133 -6.17 -6.14 5.95
C PHE A 133 -5.77 -7.04 7.13
N ALA A 134 -6.05 -6.58 8.37
CA ALA A 134 -5.84 -7.41 9.55
C ALA A 134 -6.51 -8.79 9.42
N PHE A 135 -7.80 -8.85 9.06
CA PHE A 135 -8.47 -10.14 8.83
C PHE A 135 -7.88 -10.94 7.70
N MET A 136 -7.47 -10.29 6.59
CA MET A 136 -6.89 -10.98 5.44
C MET A 136 -5.63 -11.73 5.84
N THR A 137 -4.85 -11.16 6.75
CA THR A 137 -3.54 -11.69 7.10
C THR A 137 -3.54 -12.41 8.45
N ASN A 138 -4.70 -12.63 9.06
CA ASN A 138 -4.82 -13.24 10.38
C ASN A 138 -4.76 -14.78 10.35
N SER A 139 -3.81 -15.30 9.57
CA SER A 139 -3.40 -16.69 9.56
C SER A 139 -1.98 -16.77 10.11
N GLU A 140 -1.64 -17.83 10.85
CA GLU A 140 -0.31 -18.01 11.44
C GLU A 140 0.82 -17.92 10.39
N ARG A 141 0.54 -18.30 9.15
CA ARG A 141 1.47 -18.25 8.01
C ARG A 141 1.86 -16.83 7.58
N PHE A 142 0.99 -15.85 7.83
CA PHE A 142 1.16 -14.44 7.42
C PHE A 142 1.55 -13.53 8.59
N ARG A 143 1.26 -13.95 9.82
CA ARG A 143 1.59 -13.20 11.02
C ARG A 143 3.09 -13.01 11.13
N GLY A 144 3.56 -11.76 11.21
CA GLY A 144 4.99 -11.43 11.27
C GLY A 144 5.68 -11.30 9.91
N SER A 145 4.96 -11.49 8.80
CA SER A 145 5.44 -11.19 7.46
C SER A 145 5.62 -9.68 7.23
N TYR A 146 6.29 -9.31 6.15
CA TYR A 146 6.55 -7.92 5.79
C TYR A 146 5.45 -7.35 4.89
N ILE A 147 5.12 -6.07 5.04
CA ILE A 147 4.28 -5.31 4.10
C ILE A 147 4.97 -4.02 3.69
N THR A 148 4.91 -3.70 2.41
CA THR A 148 5.44 -2.44 1.87
C THR A 148 4.55 -1.91 0.74
N ASP A 149 4.80 -0.69 0.29
CA ASP A 149 4.14 -0.12 -0.89
C ASP A 149 5.08 -0.10 -2.11
N ILE A 150 4.59 -0.40 -3.31
CA ILE A 150 5.44 -0.41 -4.51
C ILE A 150 5.87 1.00 -4.94
N LEU A 151 5.04 2.01 -4.77
CA LEU A 151 5.40 3.42 -5.00
C LEU A 151 5.71 4.13 -3.68
N LYS A 152 6.97 4.51 -3.50
CA LYS A 152 7.44 5.22 -2.31
C LYS A 152 7.15 6.72 -2.43
N ASN A 153 6.91 7.38 -1.30
CA ASN A 153 6.72 8.84 -1.21
C ASN A 153 5.70 9.40 -2.23
N THR A 154 4.56 8.73 -2.33
CA THR A 154 3.47 9.05 -3.25
C THR A 154 2.16 9.16 -2.47
N ILE A 155 1.71 10.40 -2.24
CA ILE A 155 0.58 10.70 -1.35
C ILE A 155 -0.72 10.85 -2.13
N ASP A 156 -1.46 9.77 -2.33
CA ASP A 156 -2.80 9.82 -2.90
C ASP A 156 -3.65 8.66 -2.36
N SER A 157 -4.93 8.91 -2.08
CA SER A 157 -5.88 7.89 -1.61
C SER A 157 -6.73 7.29 -2.74
N ILE A 158 -6.58 7.80 -3.96
CA ILE A 158 -7.36 7.42 -5.15
C ILE A 158 -6.41 6.75 -6.16
N SER A 159 -6.52 5.44 -6.33
CA SER A 159 -5.65 4.71 -7.27
C SER A 159 -5.75 5.19 -8.73
N ALA A 160 -6.88 5.77 -9.15
CA ALA A 160 -7.04 6.34 -10.49
C ALA A 160 -6.16 7.58 -10.73
N ASN A 161 -5.84 8.32 -9.68
CA ASN A 161 -4.90 9.43 -9.72
C ASN A 161 -3.49 8.88 -9.95
N ILE A 162 -3.10 7.87 -9.18
CA ILE A 162 -1.82 7.16 -9.36
C ILE A 162 -1.68 6.58 -10.76
N GLU A 163 -2.73 5.93 -11.29
CA GLU A 163 -2.74 5.42 -12.67
C GLU A 163 -2.44 6.51 -13.71
N THR A 164 -2.91 7.73 -13.45
CA THR A 164 -2.69 8.89 -14.34
C THR A 164 -1.30 9.48 -14.15
N ASP A 165 -0.89 9.72 -12.90
CA ASP A 165 0.36 10.40 -12.57
C ASP A 165 1.60 9.56 -12.93
N TYR A 166 1.47 8.24 -12.95
CA TYR A 166 2.49 7.27 -13.34
C TYR A 166 2.22 6.60 -14.69
N PHE A 167 1.23 7.09 -15.45
CA PHE A 167 0.93 6.63 -16.82
C PHE A 167 0.81 5.10 -16.95
N VAL A 168 0.24 4.44 -15.93
CA VAL A 168 0.28 2.97 -15.76
C VAL A 168 -0.27 2.25 -16.99
N LYS A 169 -1.37 2.75 -17.57
CA LYS A 169 -2.01 2.14 -18.74
C LYS A 169 -1.23 2.35 -20.03
N GLU A 170 -0.59 3.51 -20.16
CA GLU A 170 0.25 3.85 -21.29
C GLU A 170 1.51 2.98 -21.27
N GLU A 171 2.10 2.79 -20.10
CA GLU A 171 3.29 1.95 -19.91
C GLU A 171 3.00 0.48 -20.19
N THR A 172 1.86 -0.03 -19.73
CA THR A 172 1.45 -1.40 -20.06
C THR A 172 1.27 -1.61 -21.57
N LYS A 173 0.90 -0.58 -22.33
CA LYS A 173 0.74 -0.68 -23.78
C LYS A 173 2.06 -0.53 -24.52
N ASN A 174 2.94 0.33 -24.02
CA ASN A 174 4.23 0.66 -24.61
C ASN A 174 5.29 0.66 -23.49
N PRO A 175 5.86 -0.50 -23.12
CA PRO A 175 6.88 -0.57 -22.08
C PRO A 175 8.07 0.35 -22.37
N GLY A 176 8.63 0.98 -21.33
CA GLY A 176 9.69 1.98 -21.41
C GLY A 176 9.22 3.40 -21.78
N LEU A 177 7.95 3.62 -22.13
CA LEU A 177 7.43 4.93 -22.52
C LEU A 177 7.51 5.95 -21.39
N PHE A 178 7.25 5.53 -20.16
CA PHE A 178 7.26 6.36 -18.98
C PHE A 178 8.69 6.62 -18.54
N LEU A 179 9.63 5.70 -18.79
CA LEU A 179 11.03 5.88 -18.44
C LEU A 179 11.89 6.60 -19.49
N ASP A 180 11.36 6.80 -20.70
CA ASP A 180 11.99 7.66 -21.72
C ASP A 180 12.07 9.12 -21.21
N ASP A 181 13.29 9.56 -20.92
CA ASP A 181 13.62 10.88 -20.40
C ASP A 181 13.81 11.95 -21.49
N SER A 182 13.56 11.59 -22.76
CA SER A 182 13.61 12.55 -23.85
C SER A 182 12.60 13.67 -23.62
N GLN A 183 13.04 14.91 -23.85
CA GLN A 183 12.20 16.08 -23.64
C GLN A 183 10.91 16.02 -24.48
N ALA A 184 10.98 15.46 -25.69
CA ALA A 184 9.80 15.24 -26.54
C ALA A 184 8.77 14.31 -25.88
N ASN A 185 9.23 13.22 -25.26
CA ASN A 185 8.34 12.30 -24.56
C ASN A 185 7.74 12.94 -23.30
N ILE A 186 8.55 13.65 -22.52
CA ILE A 186 8.09 14.34 -21.31
C ILE A 186 7.02 15.39 -21.63
N THR A 187 7.24 16.23 -22.65
CA THR A 187 6.26 17.21 -23.11
C THR A 187 4.96 16.51 -23.55
N ARG A 188 5.05 15.39 -24.27
CA ARG A 188 3.89 14.60 -24.70
C ARG A 188 3.09 14.03 -23.52
N LEU A 189 3.78 13.49 -22.51
CA LEU A 189 3.16 12.97 -21.29
C LEU A 189 2.50 14.11 -20.48
N ALA A 190 3.17 15.25 -20.35
CA ALA A 190 2.66 16.41 -19.64
C ALA A 190 1.39 16.97 -20.30
N LEU A 191 1.39 17.18 -21.63
CA LEU A 191 0.21 17.63 -22.38
C LEU A 191 -0.99 16.69 -22.21
N LYS A 192 -0.74 15.39 -22.05
CA LYS A 192 -1.79 14.38 -21.85
C LYS A 192 -2.34 14.36 -20.43
N ALA A 193 -1.48 14.47 -19.41
CA ALA A 193 -1.88 14.41 -18.00
C ALA A 193 -2.44 15.74 -17.49
N TYR A 194 -1.93 16.87 -17.98
CA TYR A 194 -2.26 18.19 -17.47
C TYR A 194 -3.76 18.51 -17.44
N PRO A 195 -4.56 18.22 -18.49
CA PRO A 195 -6.01 18.47 -18.45
C PRO A 195 -6.74 17.65 -17.37
N LYS A 196 -6.24 16.45 -17.04
CA LYS A 196 -6.81 15.63 -15.96
C LYS A 196 -6.39 16.18 -14.59
N TYR A 197 -5.14 16.62 -14.47
CA TYR A 197 -4.64 17.30 -13.28
C TYR A 197 -5.46 18.55 -12.96
N VAL A 198 -5.71 19.43 -13.94
CA VAL A 198 -6.52 20.65 -13.75
C VAL A 198 -7.92 20.29 -13.26
N LYS A 199 -8.60 19.35 -13.93
CA LYS A 199 -9.94 18.88 -13.50
C LYS A 199 -9.95 18.30 -12.08
N ARG A 200 -8.90 17.55 -11.72
CA ARG A 200 -8.72 17.01 -10.36
C ARG A 200 -8.55 18.15 -9.36
N TYR A 201 -7.65 19.07 -9.64
CA TYR A 201 -7.33 20.21 -8.79
C TYR A 201 -8.55 21.11 -8.55
N GLU A 202 -9.31 21.43 -9.59
CA GLU A 202 -10.57 22.18 -9.49
C GLU A 202 -11.60 21.46 -8.62
N LYS A 203 -11.79 20.15 -8.82
CA LYS A 203 -12.73 19.35 -8.05
C LYS A 203 -12.36 19.25 -6.57
N GLU A 204 -11.07 19.18 -6.26
CA GLU A 204 -10.54 19.07 -4.90
C GLU A 204 -10.46 20.42 -4.19
N LEU A 205 -10.27 21.55 -4.89
CA LEU A 205 -10.30 22.89 -4.29
C LEU A 205 -11.71 23.46 -4.03
N VAL A 206 -12.68 23.12 -4.89
CA VAL A 206 -14.03 23.74 -4.83
C VAL A 206 -14.82 23.30 -3.61
N LYS A 207 -14.40 22.23 -2.93
CA LYS A 207 -15.01 21.82 -1.67
C LYS A 207 -14.21 22.41 -0.52
N SER A 208 -14.86 23.10 0.41
CA SER A 208 -14.21 23.61 1.62
C SER A 208 -13.64 22.45 2.44
N PRO A 209 -12.53 22.62 3.19
CA PRO A 209 -12.06 21.62 4.18
C PRO A 209 -13.15 21.23 5.20
N ASP A 210 -14.11 22.12 5.43
CA ASP A 210 -15.28 21.88 6.30
C ASP A 210 -16.40 21.07 5.62
N ASP A 211 -16.31 20.86 4.31
CA ASP A 211 -17.35 20.22 3.50
C ASP A 211 -17.13 18.71 3.42
N ASN A 212 -17.19 18.05 4.59
CA ASN A 212 -17.44 16.62 4.69
C ASN A 212 -18.85 16.34 4.15
N SER A 213 -18.99 16.33 2.83
CA SER A 213 -20.26 16.00 2.18
C SER A 213 -20.49 14.50 2.27
N ILE A 214 -21.28 14.12 3.27
CA ILE A 214 -21.96 12.83 3.34
C ILE A 214 -23.07 12.88 2.30
N SER A 215 -22.85 12.30 1.13
CA SER A 215 -23.92 12.12 0.16
C SER A 215 -24.51 10.72 0.31
N VAL A 216 -25.84 10.62 0.26
CA VAL A 216 -26.53 9.33 0.22
C VAL A 216 -27.00 9.13 -1.22
N ASP A 217 -26.35 8.22 -1.93
CA ASP A 217 -26.76 7.82 -3.28
C ASP A 217 -27.27 6.37 -3.22
N ASN A 218 -28.51 6.13 -3.61
CA ASN A 218 -29.17 4.81 -3.53
C ASN A 218 -29.06 4.13 -2.15
N GLY A 219 -29.24 4.89 -1.06
CA GLY A 219 -29.15 4.37 0.31
C GLY A 219 -27.73 4.08 0.81
N LYS A 220 -26.71 4.39 -0.01
CA LYS A 220 -25.31 4.22 0.34
C LYS A 220 -24.67 5.54 0.74
N VAL A 221 -24.11 5.58 1.95
CA VAL A 221 -23.31 6.72 2.40
C VAL A 221 -22.00 6.76 1.63
N ILE A 222 -21.82 7.80 0.83
CA ILE A 222 -20.58 8.12 0.13
C ILE A 222 -19.93 9.28 0.89
N ASN A 223 -18.87 8.96 1.64
CA ASN A 223 -17.94 10.00 2.11
C ASN A 223 -17.08 10.41 0.91
N SER A 224 -17.31 11.62 0.41
CA SER A 224 -16.39 12.22 -0.54
C SER A 224 -15.40 13.09 0.22
N TYR A 225 -14.15 12.65 0.26
CA TYR A 225 -13.08 13.39 0.92
C TYR A 225 -12.59 14.50 0.00
N VAL A 226 -12.30 15.63 0.64
CA VAL A 226 -11.66 16.78 0.02
C VAL A 226 -10.22 16.76 0.49
N ARG A 227 -9.28 16.77 -0.44
CA ARG A 227 -7.87 17.02 -0.11
C ARG A 227 -7.79 18.47 0.31
N ASP A 228 -7.54 18.72 1.59
CA ASP A 228 -7.28 20.09 2.03
C ASP A 228 -5.94 20.55 1.44
N LEU A 229 -6.04 21.24 0.31
CA LEU A 229 -4.90 21.80 -0.42
C LEU A 229 -4.37 23.08 0.24
N SER A 230 -5.01 23.54 1.32
CA SER A 230 -4.52 24.65 2.15
C SER A 230 -3.55 24.21 3.25
N VAL A 231 -3.47 22.89 3.54
CA VAL A 231 -2.48 22.37 4.49
C VAL A 231 -1.09 22.38 3.88
N GLU A 232 -0.09 22.79 4.66
CA GLU A 232 1.33 22.76 4.28
C GLU A 232 1.74 21.40 3.67
N GLY A 233 2.40 21.45 2.51
CA GLY A 233 2.80 20.28 1.73
C GLY A 233 1.80 19.83 0.66
N ALA A 234 0.63 20.47 0.55
CA ALA A 234 -0.25 20.29 -0.60
C ALA A 234 0.41 20.76 -1.90
N ASP A 235 0.21 20.01 -2.99
CA ASP A 235 0.75 20.34 -4.30
C ASP A 235 0.26 21.75 -4.72
N LYS A 236 1.20 22.70 -4.84
CA LYS A 236 0.90 24.01 -5.43
C LYS A 236 0.32 23.79 -6.82
N PHE A 237 -0.66 24.62 -7.21
CA PHE A 237 -1.21 24.55 -8.55
C PHE A 237 -0.09 24.65 -9.58
N VAL A 238 -0.10 23.73 -10.55
CA VAL A 238 0.81 23.77 -11.69
C VAL A 238 0.14 24.58 -12.80
N PRO A 239 0.69 25.74 -13.19
CA PRO A 239 -0.05 26.72 -14.00
C PRO A 239 -0.13 26.39 -15.49
N SER A 240 0.65 25.42 -15.98
CA SER A 240 0.63 25.03 -17.39
C SER A 240 1.12 23.60 -17.61
N ALA A 241 0.93 23.08 -18.82
CA ALA A 241 1.46 21.78 -19.20
C ALA A 241 2.99 21.77 -19.21
N GLU A 242 3.64 22.86 -19.62
CA GLU A 242 5.10 23.03 -19.58
C GLU A 242 5.61 22.98 -18.14
N ALA A 243 4.93 23.64 -17.19
CA ALA A 243 5.26 23.55 -15.78
C ALA A 243 5.02 22.13 -15.22
N TYR A 244 4.07 21.39 -15.78
CA TYR A 244 3.76 20.01 -15.40
C TYR A 244 4.81 18.99 -15.86
N GLU A 245 5.68 19.35 -16.81
CA GLU A 245 6.83 18.51 -17.18
C GLU A 245 7.75 18.22 -15.98
N ALA A 246 7.90 19.17 -15.05
CA ALA A 246 8.66 18.96 -13.82
C ALA A 246 8.01 17.90 -12.91
N VAL A 247 6.67 17.82 -12.91
CA VAL A 247 5.92 16.78 -12.17
C VAL A 247 6.16 15.41 -12.81
N VAL A 248 6.12 15.34 -14.14
CA VAL A 248 6.42 14.10 -14.88
C VAL A 248 7.84 13.61 -14.55
N LYS A 249 8.85 14.48 -14.67
CA LYS A 249 10.25 14.16 -14.32
C LYS A 249 10.38 13.65 -12.87
N ASN A 250 9.76 14.36 -11.93
CA ASN A 250 9.77 13.95 -10.52
C ASN A 250 9.12 12.58 -10.30
N ASN A 251 8.02 12.28 -10.99
CA ASN A 251 7.37 10.97 -10.89
C ASN A 251 8.22 9.85 -11.52
N GLN A 252 8.89 10.12 -12.65
CA GLN A 252 9.85 9.17 -13.25
C GLN A 252 10.99 8.85 -12.27
N ASP A 253 11.55 9.86 -11.61
CA ASP A 253 12.60 9.68 -10.61
C ASP A 253 12.12 8.89 -9.39
N LYS A 254 10.92 9.22 -8.88
CA LYS A 254 10.28 8.47 -7.79
C LYS A 254 10.04 7.02 -8.17
N TYR A 255 9.64 6.75 -9.41
CA TYR A 255 9.39 5.41 -9.91
C TYR A 255 10.67 4.56 -9.91
N ARG A 256 11.77 5.07 -10.46
CA ARG A 256 13.08 4.39 -10.46
C ARG A 256 13.60 4.16 -9.03
N LYS A 257 13.51 5.18 -8.18
CA LYS A 257 13.89 5.06 -6.76
C LYS A 257 13.04 4.03 -6.04
N SER A 258 11.73 3.99 -6.31
CA SER A 258 10.83 3.03 -5.69
C SER A 258 11.17 1.59 -6.08
N ALA A 259 11.48 1.35 -7.36
CA ALA A 259 11.93 0.04 -7.83
C ALA A 259 13.25 -0.38 -7.17
N ALA A 260 14.24 0.52 -7.10
CA ALA A 260 15.52 0.24 -6.44
C ALA A 260 15.35 -0.07 -4.94
N LEU A 261 14.45 0.64 -4.26
CA LEU A 261 14.13 0.39 -2.86
C LEU A 261 13.39 -0.93 -2.67
N PHE A 262 12.49 -1.27 -3.58
CA PHE A 262 11.78 -2.54 -3.57
C PHE A 262 12.73 -3.72 -3.75
N VAL A 263 13.73 -3.60 -4.64
CA VAL A 263 14.80 -4.60 -4.77
C VAL A 263 15.56 -4.77 -3.45
N LYS A 264 15.94 -3.65 -2.81
CA LYS A 264 16.64 -3.68 -1.52
C LYS A 264 15.79 -4.29 -0.40
N GLU A 265 14.50 -4.00 -0.36
CA GLU A 265 13.55 -4.64 0.56
C GLU A 265 13.50 -6.15 0.32
N CYS A 266 13.36 -6.59 -0.93
CA CYS A 266 13.36 -8.02 -1.26
C CYS A 266 14.68 -8.71 -0.86
N GLN A 267 15.82 -8.04 -0.99
CA GLN A 267 17.12 -8.58 -0.57
C GLN A 267 17.24 -8.73 0.96
N ILE A 268 16.69 -7.80 1.72
CA ILE A 268 16.67 -7.84 3.19
C ILE A 268 15.68 -8.89 3.70
N ILE A 269 14.48 -8.90 3.12
CA ILE A 269 13.36 -9.74 3.56
C ILE A 269 13.49 -11.17 3.06
N GLN A 270 14.07 -11.35 1.87
CA GLN A 270 14.20 -12.63 1.16
C GLN A 270 12.85 -13.36 1.01
N PRO A 271 11.81 -12.69 0.45
CA PRO A 271 10.50 -13.30 0.34
C PRO A 271 10.50 -14.46 -0.65
N LYS A 272 9.72 -15.52 -0.40
CA LYS A 272 9.47 -16.56 -1.40
C LYS A 272 8.32 -16.22 -2.33
N HIS A 273 7.32 -15.51 -1.81
CA HIS A 273 6.13 -15.11 -2.56
C HIS A 273 5.78 -13.64 -2.34
N LEU A 274 5.37 -12.96 -3.43
CA LEU A 274 4.77 -11.63 -3.36
C LEU A 274 3.24 -11.73 -3.42
N ILE A 275 2.58 -11.08 -2.47
CA ILE A 275 1.12 -10.91 -2.47
C ILE A 275 0.81 -9.43 -2.73
N VAL A 276 0.40 -9.12 -3.96
CA VAL A 276 0.21 -7.73 -4.41
C VAL A 276 -1.25 -7.32 -4.27
N LEU A 277 -1.50 -6.28 -3.51
CA LEU A 277 -2.83 -5.81 -3.12
C LEU A 277 -3.40 -4.87 -4.19
N GLY A 278 -4.20 -5.45 -5.08
CA GLY A 278 -4.97 -4.77 -6.10
C GLY A 278 -4.28 -4.67 -7.46
N LYS A 279 -5.11 -4.74 -8.50
CA LYS A 279 -4.71 -4.70 -9.90
C LYS A 279 -3.77 -3.55 -10.28
N THR A 280 -3.96 -2.33 -9.76
CA THR A 280 -3.08 -1.20 -10.09
C THR A 280 -1.65 -1.44 -9.57
N ALA A 281 -1.50 -1.90 -8.32
CA ALA A 281 -0.20 -2.23 -7.73
C ALA A 281 0.47 -3.38 -8.51
N GLN A 282 -0.29 -4.43 -8.84
CA GLN A 282 0.19 -5.53 -9.69
C GLN A 282 0.71 -5.02 -11.04
N THR A 283 -0.05 -4.14 -11.68
CA THR A 283 0.31 -3.61 -13.00
C THR A 283 1.61 -2.80 -12.92
N ILE A 284 1.80 -2.03 -11.85
CA ILE A 284 3.04 -1.29 -11.62
C ILE A 284 4.23 -2.21 -11.42
N VAL A 285 4.12 -3.25 -10.59
CA VAL A 285 5.20 -4.25 -10.40
C VAL A 285 5.58 -4.88 -11.73
N ARG A 286 4.58 -5.25 -12.55
CA ARG A 286 4.81 -5.84 -13.88
C ARG A 286 5.43 -4.86 -14.87
N ASN A 287 5.02 -3.60 -14.86
CA ASN A 287 5.64 -2.57 -15.69
C ASN A 287 7.11 -2.39 -15.27
N MET A 288 7.42 -2.25 -13.97
CA MET A 288 8.81 -2.17 -13.49
C MET A 288 9.67 -3.36 -13.96
N ARG A 289 9.09 -4.57 -13.94
CA ARG A 289 9.72 -5.79 -14.47
C ARG A 289 9.98 -5.69 -15.98
N ALA A 290 8.99 -5.26 -16.76
CA ALA A 290 9.07 -5.12 -18.21
C ALA A 290 10.04 -4.01 -18.64
N ASP A 291 10.17 -2.97 -17.82
CA ASP A 291 11.07 -1.84 -18.02
C ASP A 291 12.53 -2.16 -17.66
N GLY A 292 12.82 -3.39 -17.22
CA GLY A 292 14.16 -3.85 -16.86
C GLY A 292 14.66 -3.34 -15.49
N LEU A 293 13.80 -2.73 -14.67
CA LEU A 293 14.19 -2.19 -13.37
C LEU A 293 14.57 -3.27 -12.34
N PHE A 294 14.29 -4.54 -12.63
CA PHE A 294 14.66 -5.69 -11.81
C PHE A 294 15.74 -6.58 -12.45
N ASP A 295 16.32 -6.20 -13.60
CA ASP A 295 17.23 -7.07 -14.34
C ASP A 295 18.55 -7.34 -13.59
N THR A 296 18.94 -6.44 -12.68
CA THR A 296 20.12 -6.62 -11.81
C THR A 296 19.83 -7.49 -10.58
N ALA A 297 18.57 -7.89 -10.36
CA ALA A 297 18.13 -8.71 -9.23
C ALA A 297 17.20 -9.84 -9.72
N PRO A 298 17.75 -10.91 -10.31
CA PRO A 298 16.98 -12.00 -10.91
C PRO A 298 15.95 -12.64 -9.97
N GLU A 299 16.25 -12.70 -8.68
CA GLU A 299 15.34 -13.16 -7.64
C GLU A 299 14.09 -12.27 -7.53
N VAL A 300 14.25 -10.95 -7.65
CA VAL A 300 13.15 -9.98 -7.62
C VAL A 300 12.36 -10.03 -8.92
N ALA A 301 13.05 -10.22 -10.05
CA ALA A 301 12.39 -10.43 -11.34
C ALA A 301 11.50 -11.67 -11.31
N GLN A 302 12.00 -12.80 -10.78
CA GLN A 302 11.23 -14.03 -10.62
C GLN A 302 10.04 -13.84 -9.68
N LEU A 303 10.21 -13.14 -8.57
CA LEU A 303 9.13 -12.79 -7.65
C LEU A 303 8.04 -11.94 -8.34
N ALA A 304 8.43 -11.00 -9.20
CA ALA A 304 7.49 -10.19 -9.97
C ALA A 304 6.75 -11.00 -11.06
N ASP A 305 7.43 -11.94 -11.70
CA ASP A 305 6.83 -12.82 -12.71
C ASP A 305 5.79 -13.78 -12.07
N ASN A 306 6.09 -14.26 -10.86
CA ASN A 306 5.27 -15.22 -10.10
C ASN A 306 4.39 -14.58 -9.01
N LEU A 307 4.20 -13.25 -9.04
CA LEU A 307 3.41 -12.57 -8.02
C LEU A 307 1.96 -13.08 -8.00
N ILE A 308 1.38 -13.08 -6.79
CA ILE A 308 -0.03 -13.41 -6.57
C ILE A 308 -0.80 -12.10 -6.39
N GLU A 309 -1.76 -11.82 -7.27
CA GLU A 309 -2.66 -10.68 -7.05
C GLU A 309 -3.73 -11.02 -6.02
N SER A 310 -3.82 -10.12 -5.04
CA SER A 310 -4.82 -10.07 -4.00
C SER A 310 -5.82 -8.93 -4.27
N GLN A 311 -7.10 -9.08 -3.94
CA GLN A 311 -8.04 -7.96 -3.99
C GLN A 311 -7.65 -6.92 -2.93
N HIS A 312 -7.64 -5.63 -3.31
CA HIS A 312 -7.35 -4.56 -2.36
C HIS A 312 -8.39 -4.52 -1.21
N TYR A 313 -7.90 -4.48 0.04
CA TYR A 313 -8.70 -4.56 1.27
C TYR A 313 -9.71 -3.40 1.45
N SER A 314 -9.54 -2.28 0.72
CA SER A 314 -10.48 -1.15 0.71
C SER A 314 -11.73 -1.37 -0.16
N LYS A 315 -11.79 -2.42 -0.99
CA LYS A 315 -12.99 -2.70 -1.82
C LYS A 315 -14.18 -3.22 -1.01
N GLN A 316 -14.01 -3.52 0.26
CA GLN A 316 -15.09 -3.95 1.14
C GLN A 316 -16.15 -2.85 1.29
N GLY A 317 -17.44 -3.23 1.27
CA GLY A 317 -18.57 -2.29 1.30
C GLY A 317 -19.05 -1.78 -0.07
N LYS A 318 -18.42 -2.19 -1.19
CA LYS A 318 -18.95 -2.03 -2.57
C LYS A 318 -19.68 -3.28 -3.08
N GLY A 319 -20.53 -3.87 -2.24
CA GLY A 319 -21.35 -5.03 -2.60
C GLY A 319 -20.70 -6.39 -2.34
N SER A 320 -19.44 -6.42 -1.88
CA SER A 320 -18.78 -7.62 -1.37
C SER A 320 -18.99 -7.71 0.14
N SER A 321 -19.57 -8.82 0.59
CA SER A 321 -19.76 -9.18 2.00
C SER A 321 -18.44 -9.58 2.65
N THR A 322 -18.39 -9.61 3.98
CA THR A 322 -17.23 -10.19 4.69
C THR A 322 -17.00 -11.65 4.30
N VAL A 323 -18.05 -12.39 3.93
CA VAL A 323 -17.95 -13.78 3.46
C VAL A 323 -17.20 -13.88 2.13
N ASP A 324 -17.45 -12.97 1.18
CA ASP A 324 -16.72 -12.94 -0.10
C ASP A 324 -15.22 -12.71 0.14
N PHE A 325 -14.90 -11.92 1.15
CA PHE A 325 -13.53 -11.66 1.57
C PHE A 325 -12.87 -12.87 2.26
N MET A 326 -13.63 -13.64 3.06
CA MET A 326 -13.11 -14.88 3.66
C MET A 326 -12.92 -15.98 2.62
N ALA A 327 -13.83 -16.11 1.65
CA ALA A 327 -13.66 -16.98 0.49
C ALA A 327 -12.45 -16.55 -0.37
N TYR A 328 -12.19 -15.24 -0.45
CA TYR A 328 -11.01 -14.70 -1.08
C TYR A 328 -9.71 -15.10 -0.36
N LEU A 329 -9.70 -15.02 0.97
CA LEU A 329 -8.57 -15.48 1.78
C LEU A 329 -8.33 -16.98 1.61
N GLN A 330 -9.39 -17.80 1.57
CA GLN A 330 -9.29 -19.22 1.25
C GLN A 330 -8.78 -19.47 -0.18
N THR A 331 -9.14 -18.62 -1.13
CA THR A 331 -8.58 -18.66 -2.49
C THR A 331 -7.11 -18.30 -2.49
N LEU A 332 -6.70 -17.31 -1.70
CA LEU A 332 -5.29 -16.93 -1.53
C LEU A 332 -4.51 -18.05 -0.84
N LEU A 333 -5.08 -18.70 0.19
CA LEU A 333 -4.59 -19.93 0.84
C LEU A 333 -4.35 -21.03 -0.18
N LYS A 334 -5.38 -21.37 -0.94
CA LYS A 334 -5.28 -22.43 -1.94
C LYS A 334 -4.26 -22.13 -3.04
N LYS A 335 -4.24 -20.90 -3.57
CA LYS A 335 -3.26 -20.51 -4.60
C LYS A 335 -1.83 -20.64 -4.11
N THR A 336 -1.56 -20.21 -2.87
CA THR A 336 -0.22 -20.37 -2.31
C THR A 336 0.15 -21.83 -2.06
N ASP A 337 -0.81 -22.69 -1.73
CA ASP A 337 -0.56 -24.12 -1.53
C ASP A 337 -0.30 -24.83 -2.87
N ASP A 338 -1.07 -24.51 -3.91
CA ASP A 338 -0.88 -25.04 -5.27
C ASP A 338 0.49 -24.62 -5.85
N ASP A 339 0.96 -23.40 -5.57
CA ASP A 339 2.26 -22.92 -6.04
C ASP A 339 3.43 -23.59 -5.28
N VAL A 340 3.30 -23.84 -3.97
CA VAL A 340 4.32 -24.55 -3.16
C VAL A 340 4.46 -26.03 -3.56
N VAL A 341 3.38 -26.66 -4.04
CA VAL A 341 3.41 -28.06 -4.50
C VAL A 341 4.07 -28.19 -5.89
N ASN A 342 4.09 -27.12 -6.68
CA ASN A 342 4.63 -27.12 -8.04
C ASN A 342 6.02 -26.46 -8.18
N SER A 343 6.55 -25.87 -7.11
CA SER A 343 7.91 -25.33 -6.98
C SER A 343 8.85 -26.34 -6.33
#